data_AF-A0AAE5H2Z7-F1
#
_entry.id   AF-A0AAE5H2Z7-F1
#
_cell.length_a   1.000
_cell.length_b   1.000
_cell.length_c   1.000
_cell.angle_alpha   90.00
_cell.angle_beta   90.00
_cell.angle_gamma   90.00
#
_symmetry.space_group_name_H-M   'P 1'
#
loop_
_entity.id
_entity.type
_entity.pdbx_description
1 polymer ?
#
loop_
_entity_poly.entity_id
_entity_poly.type
_entity_poly.pdbx_seq_one_letter_code
_entity_poly.pdbx_strand_id
1 'polypeptide(L)'
;MELEELKEQLLKGTFYHYGSNLLVKGKIYNVINYDDGQLEIFFTGGIVDLYKDKLTEVRRPPNIISVFKWCYSLKNEDNENIGYIGEKEREEV
;
A
#
# COMPACT_ATOMS: atom_id res chain seq x y z
N MET A 1 -9.81 -7.65 10.82
CA MET A 1 -8.35 -7.82 10.87
C MET A 1 -7.83 -6.93 11.98
N GLU A 2 -7.14 -7.53 12.92
CA GLU A 2 -6.49 -6.84 14.03
C GLU A 2 -5.37 -5.94 13.50
N LEU A 3 -5.03 -4.88 14.25
CA LEU A 3 -4.03 -3.90 13.81
C LEU A 3 -2.65 -4.54 13.58
N GLU A 4 -2.25 -5.46 14.45
CA GLU A 4 -0.95 -6.14 14.34
C GLU A 4 -0.88 -7.04 13.09
N GLU A 5 -1.97 -7.75 12.78
CA GLU A 5 -2.07 -8.57 11.56
C GLU A 5 -1.96 -7.70 10.30
N LEU A 6 -2.62 -6.53 10.29
CA LEU A 6 -2.54 -5.58 9.19
C LEU A 6 -1.09 -5.10 9.02
N LYS A 7 -0.41 -4.76 10.12
CA LYS A 7 0.98 -4.30 10.10
C LYS A 7 1.92 -5.38 9.53
N GLU A 8 1.82 -6.60 10.02
CA GLU A 8 2.60 -7.73 9.51
C GLU A 8 2.33 -8.01 8.03
N GLN A 9 1.08 -7.87 7.59
CA GLN A 9 0.72 -8.00 6.19
C GLN A 9 1.35 -6.89 5.34
N LEU A 10 1.20 -5.62 5.75
CA LEU A 10 1.77 -4.47 5.04
C LEU A 10 3.30 -4.57 4.89
N LEU A 11 4.00 -5.04 5.92
CA LEU A 11 5.46 -5.26 5.89
C LEU A 11 5.92 -6.27 4.82
N LYS A 12 5.06 -7.20 4.40
CA LYS A 12 5.35 -8.13 3.29
C LYS A 12 5.10 -7.50 1.91
N GLY A 13 4.41 -6.36 1.89
CA GLY A 13 3.95 -5.67 0.70
C GLY A 13 5.02 -4.88 -0.03
N THR A 14 4.61 -4.31 -1.15
CA THR A 14 5.37 -3.33 -1.93
C THR A 14 4.42 -2.17 -2.23
N PHE A 15 4.89 -0.96 -2.03
CA PHE A 15 4.18 0.25 -2.43
C PHE A 15 4.25 0.41 -3.94
N TYR A 16 3.17 0.90 -4.54
CA TYR A 16 3.07 1.23 -5.96
C TYR A 16 2.31 2.54 -6.13
N HIS A 17 2.89 3.46 -6.89
CA HIS A 17 2.20 4.64 -7.39
C HIS A 17 2.48 4.75 -8.90
N TYR A 18 1.41 4.93 -9.68
CA TYR A 18 1.49 5.09 -11.12
C TYR A 18 0.75 6.37 -11.54
N GLY A 19 1.47 7.29 -12.18
CA GLY A 19 0.91 8.55 -12.69
C GLY A 19 1.83 9.18 -13.73
N SER A 20 1.27 9.73 -14.81
CA SER A 20 2.01 10.52 -15.81
C SER A 20 3.32 9.87 -16.33
N ASN A 21 3.28 8.58 -16.67
CA ASN A 21 4.44 7.76 -17.10
C ASN A 21 5.51 7.50 -16.02
N LEU A 22 5.24 7.84 -14.76
CA LEU A 22 6.07 7.53 -13.60
C LEU A 22 5.51 6.33 -12.85
N LEU A 23 6.35 5.32 -12.64
CA LEU A 23 6.09 4.22 -11.72
C LEU A 23 7.05 4.33 -10.53
N VAL A 24 6.49 4.64 -9.36
CA VAL A 24 7.22 4.51 -8.09
C VAL A 24 6.83 3.18 -7.48
N LYS A 25 7.82 2.37 -7.10
CA LYS A 25 7.61 1.17 -6.30
C LYS A 25 8.74 0.96 -5.32
N GLY A 26 8.41 0.45 -4.14
CA GLY A 26 9.41 0.17 -3.11
C GLY A 26 8.91 -0.82 -2.08
N LYS A 27 9.83 -1.63 -1.55
CA LYS A 27 9.51 -2.59 -0.48
C LYS A 27 9.20 -1.83 0.79
N ILE A 28 8.12 -2.24 1.45
CA ILE A 28 7.74 -1.73 2.77
C ILE A 28 8.76 -2.29 3.77
N TYR A 29 9.30 -1.44 4.63
CA TYR A 29 10.27 -1.88 5.65
C TYR A 29 9.92 -1.43 7.06
N ASN A 30 9.00 -0.48 7.22
CA ASN A 30 8.50 -0.08 8.53
C ASN A 30 7.06 0.42 8.43
N VAL A 31 6.28 0.23 9.49
CA VAL A 31 4.92 0.71 9.63
C VAL A 31 4.73 1.18 11.08
N ILE A 32 4.45 2.47 11.25
CA ILE A 32 4.14 3.08 12.53
C ILE A 32 2.63 3.32 12.57
N ASN A 33 2.00 2.94 13.69
CA ASN A 33 0.60 3.24 13.95
C ASN A 33 0.51 4.16 15.16
N TYR A 34 -0.31 5.19 15.04
CA TYR A 34 -0.62 6.14 16.10
C TYR A 34 -1.97 5.81 16.75
N ASP A 35 -2.19 6.33 17.95
CA ASP A 35 -3.40 6.04 18.75
C ASP A 35 -4.68 6.57 18.10
N ASP A 36 -4.58 7.55 17.20
CA ASP A 36 -5.68 8.14 16.43
C ASP A 36 -6.03 7.36 15.15
N GLY A 37 -5.31 6.25 14.88
CA GLY A 37 -5.52 5.42 13.69
C GLY A 37 -4.77 5.91 12.45
N GLN A 38 -3.90 6.90 12.58
CA GLN A 38 -2.94 7.26 11.53
C GLN A 38 -1.89 6.15 11.35
N LEU A 39 -1.55 5.87 10.10
CA LEU A 39 -0.50 4.95 9.67
C LEU A 39 0.55 5.73 8.88
N GLU A 40 1.81 5.59 9.30
CA GLU A 40 2.98 6.06 8.58
C GLU A 40 3.73 4.83 8.05
N ILE A 41 3.78 4.69 6.72
CA ILE A 41 4.26 3.50 6.04
C ILE A 41 5.52 3.85 5.25
N PHE A 42 6.64 3.27 5.66
CA PHE A 42 7.94 3.51 5.06
C PHE A 42 8.23 2.46 4.00
N PHE A 43 8.67 2.92 2.82
CA PHE A 43 9.12 2.05 1.75
C PHE A 43 10.43 2.54 1.14
N THR A 44 11.14 1.65 0.43
CA THR A 44 12.35 2.05 -0.29
C THR A 44 12.04 3.16 -1.29
N GLY A 45 12.47 4.39 -1.00
CA GLY A 45 12.25 5.56 -1.85
C GLY A 45 11.21 6.55 -1.34
N GLY A 46 10.59 6.34 -0.17
CA GLY A 46 9.67 7.33 0.40
C GLY A 46 8.87 6.86 1.61
N ILE A 47 7.89 7.68 1.97
CA ILE A 47 6.96 7.47 3.07
C ILE A 47 5.55 7.78 2.54
N VAL A 48 4.55 7.04 3.00
CA VAL A 48 3.14 7.35 2.76
C VAL A 48 2.38 7.38 4.09
N ASP A 49 1.63 8.45 4.28
CA ASP A 49 0.80 8.70 5.45
C ASP A 49 -0.67 8.63 5.10
N LEU A 50 -1.44 7.88 5.89
CA LEU A 50 -2.89 7.80 5.73
C LEU A 50 -3.56 7.29 7.00
N TYR A 51 -4.87 7.50 7.12
CA TYR A 51 -5.67 6.84 8.15
C TYR A 51 -6.02 5.41 7.77
N LYS A 52 -6.13 4.52 8.77
CA LYS A 52 -6.46 3.10 8.57
C LYS A 52 -7.76 2.87 7.78
N ASP A 53 -8.76 3.71 7.99
CA ASP A 53 -10.05 3.66 7.28
C ASP A 53 -9.95 4.02 5.79
N LYS A 54 -8.83 4.62 5.37
CA LYS A 54 -8.51 4.94 3.96
C LYS A 54 -7.79 3.80 3.23
N LEU A 55 -7.57 2.65 3.88
CA LEU A 55 -7.17 1.40 3.24
C LEU A 55 -8.41 0.64 2.77
N THR A 56 -8.51 0.38 1.48
CA THR A 56 -9.58 -0.46 0.92
C THR A 56 -8.98 -1.66 0.20
N GLU A 57 -9.40 -2.87 0.56
CA GLU A 57 -8.99 -4.08 -0.14
C GLU A 57 -9.47 -4.04 -1.60
N VAL A 58 -8.56 -4.33 -2.54
CA VAL A 58 -8.85 -4.34 -3.97
C VAL A 58 -8.29 -5.62 -4.60
N ARG A 59 -9.13 -6.30 -5.40
CA ARG A 59 -8.70 -7.53 -6.10
C ARG A 59 -7.81 -7.25 -7.31
N ARG A 60 -7.97 -6.09 -7.95
CA ARG A 60 -7.24 -5.74 -9.17
C ARG A 60 -7.06 -4.22 -9.28
N PRO A 61 -5.85 -3.69 -9.03
CA PRO A 61 -5.55 -2.29 -9.30
C PRO A 61 -5.72 -2.03 -10.81
N PRO A 62 -6.44 -0.98 -11.23
CA PRO A 62 -6.70 -0.71 -12.65
C PRO A 62 -5.41 -0.44 -13.45
N ASN A 63 -4.38 0.11 -12.80
CA ASN A 63 -3.18 0.65 -13.45
C ASN A 63 -1.90 -0.16 -13.19
N ILE A 64 -2.00 -1.34 -12.55
CA ILE A 64 -0.85 -2.21 -12.29
C ILE A 64 -1.14 -3.59 -12.89
N ILE A 65 -0.43 -3.93 -13.96
CA ILE A 65 -0.52 -5.24 -14.61
C ILE A 65 0.26 -6.25 -13.78
N SER A 66 -0.31 -6.67 -12.64
CA SER A 66 0.26 -7.73 -11.80
C SER A 66 -0.84 -8.52 -11.13
N VAL A 67 -0.59 -9.82 -10.92
CA VAL A 67 -1.45 -10.67 -10.08
C VAL A 67 -0.98 -10.47 -8.64
N PHE A 68 -1.89 -10.04 -7.78
CA PHE A 68 -1.63 -9.81 -6.36
C PHE A 68 -2.29 -10.92 -5.54
N LYS A 69 -1.58 -11.47 -4.55
CA LYS A 69 -2.18 -12.34 -3.53
C LYS A 69 -3.20 -11.56 -2.70
N TRP A 70 -2.83 -10.32 -2.38
CA TRP A 70 -3.65 -9.33 -1.71
C TRP A 70 -3.17 -7.93 -2.13
N CYS A 71 -4.07 -6.95 -2.11
CA CYS A 71 -3.74 -5.57 -2.42
C CYS A 71 -4.71 -4.61 -1.72
N TYR A 72 -4.18 -3.48 -1.27
CA TYR A 72 -4.93 -2.36 -0.73
C TYR A 72 -4.75 -1.14 -1.62
N SER A 73 -5.87 -0.46 -1.90
CA SER A 73 -5.90 0.91 -2.40
C SER A 73 -5.73 1.86 -1.22
N LEU A 74 -4.83 2.82 -1.37
CA LEU A 74 -4.59 3.88 -0.39
C LEU A 74 -5.27 5.16 -0.88
N LYS A 75 -6.02 5.82 0.01
CA LYS A 75 -6.67 7.10 -0.28
C LYS A 75 -6.20 8.19 0.67
N ASN A 76 -6.18 9.43 0.19
CA ASN A 76 -6.02 10.61 1.05
C ASN A 76 -7.36 11.00 1.72
N GLU A 77 -7.35 12.10 2.46
CA GLU A 77 -8.55 12.65 3.11
C GLU A 77 -9.65 13.00 2.10
N ASP A 78 -9.26 13.52 0.92
CA ASP A 78 -10.13 13.85 -0.21
C ASP A 78 -10.65 12.62 -0.99
N ASN A 79 -10.31 11.41 -0.55
CA ASN A 79 -10.64 10.13 -1.18
C ASN A 79 -10.00 9.88 -2.56
N GLU A 80 -8.98 10.65 -2.92
CA GLU A 80 -8.16 10.43 -4.10
C GLU A 80 -7.22 9.25 -3.86
N ASN A 81 -7.05 8.39 -4.88
CA ASN A 81 -6.12 7.27 -4.78
C ASN A 81 -4.68 7.80 -4.89
N ILE A 82 -3.89 7.57 -3.84
CA ILE A 82 -2.48 7.98 -3.78
C ILE A 82 -1.52 6.83 -4.08
N GLY A 83 -2.02 5.61 -4.16
CA GLY A 83 -1.26 4.44 -4.52
C GLY A 83 -1.89 3.14 -4.06
N TYR A 84 -1.07 2.09 -4.10
CA TYR A 84 -1.45 0.74 -3.72
C TYR A 84 -0.33 0.09 -2.91
N ILE A 85 -0.70 -0.76 -1.96
CA ILE A 85 0.23 -1.67 -1.29
C ILE A 85 -0.25 -3.09 -1.55
N GLY A 86 0.63 -3.95 -2.03
CA GLY A 86 0.26 -5.34 -2.29
C GLY A 86 1.45 -6.29 -2.36
N GLU A 87 1.16 -7.58 -2.18
CA GLU A 87 2.10 -8.67 -2.40
C GLU A 87 1.75 -9.38 -3.71
N LYS A 88 2.72 -9.46 -4.62
CA LYS A 88 2.54 -10.16 -5.90
C LYS A 88 2.44 -11.67 -5.69
N GLU A 89 1.63 -12.34 -6.51
CA GLU A 89 1.52 -13.80 -6.51
C GLU A 89 2.74 -14.48 -7.17
N ARG A 90 3.36 -13.79 -8.13
CA ARG A 90 4.60 -14.19 -8.82
C ARG A 90 5.44 -12.96 -9.15
N GLU A 91 6.77 -13.10 -9.11
CA GLU A 91 7.66 -12.12 -9.73
C GLU A 91 7.59 -12.26 -11.26
N GLU A 92 7.50 -11.14 -11.96
CA GLU A 92 7.67 -11.13 -13.42
C GLU A 92 9.14 -11.47 -13.71
N VAL A 93 9.35 -12.53 -14.51
CA VAL A 93 10.67 -13.04 -14.95
C VAL A 93 11.31 -12.06 -15.92
#